data_AF-A0A950T0S7-F1
#
_entry.id   AF-A0A950T0S7-F1
#
_cell.length_a   1.000
_cell.length_b   1.000
_cell.length_c   1.000
_cell.angle_alpha   90.00
_cell.angle_beta   90.00
_cell.angle_gamma   90.00
#
_symmetry.space_group_name_H-M   'P 1'
#
loop_
_entity.id
_entity.type
_entity.pdbx_description
1 polymer ?
#
loop_
_entity_poly.entity_id
_entity_poly.type
_entity_poly.pdbx_seq_one_letter_code
_entity_poly.pdbx_strand_id
1 'polypeptide(L)'
;MIEHKPTESTQPAIEQGTLFDKEELERLKVKRTHWEETTVKQSLQRVPERDNLMTTSSVPVNRIYTPQDNESLDYSRDLGLPGEYPYTRGVQPTMYRAKPWTMRMF
;
A
#
# COMPACT_ATOMS: atom_id res chain seq x y z
N MET A 1 42.83 -27.05 -4.88
CA MET A 1 42.05 -26.46 -5.99
C MET A 1 40.65 -27.04 -5.84
N ILE A 2 39.79 -26.40 -5.04
CA ILE A 2 38.48 -26.93 -4.65
C ILE A 2 37.46 -26.22 -5.55
N GLU A 3 36.83 -26.97 -6.45
CA GLU A 3 35.80 -26.46 -7.34
C GLU A 3 34.56 -26.09 -6.53
N HIS A 4 34.32 -24.79 -6.37
CA HIS A 4 33.04 -24.28 -5.92
C HIS A 4 32.02 -24.44 -7.04
N LYS A 5 31.25 -25.53 -7.00
CA LYS A 5 30.04 -25.67 -7.80
C LYS A 5 29.07 -24.56 -7.38
N PRO A 6 28.57 -23.72 -8.31
CA PRO A 6 27.57 -22.72 -7.97
C PRO A 6 26.27 -23.46 -7.61
N THR A 7 25.84 -23.35 -6.36
CA THR A 7 24.49 -23.73 -5.96
C THR A 7 23.57 -22.70 -6.57
N GLU A 8 23.04 -23.03 -7.75
CA GLU A 8 21.98 -22.31 -8.42
C GLU A 8 20.72 -22.45 -7.54
N SER A 9 20.58 -21.53 -6.57
CA SER A 9 19.32 -21.32 -5.88
C SER A 9 18.38 -20.66 -6.87
N THR A 10 17.82 -21.46 -7.77
CA THR A 10 16.67 -21.10 -8.58
C THR A 10 15.53 -20.80 -7.62
N GLN A 11 15.42 -19.54 -7.22
CA GLN A 11 14.14 -19.02 -6.77
C GLN A 11 13.18 -19.32 -7.92
N PRO A 12 12.09 -20.07 -7.70
CA PRO A 12 11.11 -20.26 -8.76
C PRO A 12 10.70 -18.85 -9.18
N ALA A 13 10.80 -18.57 -10.48
CA ALA A 13 10.23 -17.36 -11.05
C ALA A 13 8.74 -17.43 -10.73
N ILE A 14 8.35 -16.77 -9.63
CA ILE A 14 6.96 -16.58 -9.27
C ILE A 14 6.40 -15.81 -10.44
N GLU A 15 5.55 -16.45 -11.22
CA GLU A 15 4.65 -15.78 -12.13
C GLU A 15 3.85 -14.82 -11.24
N GLN A 16 4.36 -13.59 -11.10
CA GLN A 16 3.79 -12.61 -10.19
C GLN A 16 2.41 -12.30 -10.74
N GLY A 17 1.39 -12.88 -10.11
CA GLY A 17 0.00 -12.55 -10.38
C GLY A 17 -0.20 -11.04 -10.27
N THR A 18 -1.26 -10.53 -10.88
CA THR A 18 -1.56 -9.11 -10.77
C THR A 18 -1.76 -8.73 -9.30
N LEU A 19 -1.38 -7.52 -8.90
CA LEU A 19 -1.38 -7.04 -7.50
C LEU A 19 -2.71 -7.25 -6.75
N PHE A 20 -3.83 -7.29 -7.49
CA PHE A 20 -5.19 -7.45 -6.97
C PHE A 20 -5.80 -8.83 -7.26
N ASP A 21 -4.97 -9.80 -7.66
CA ASP A 21 -5.42 -11.18 -7.76
C ASP A 21 -5.72 -11.75 -6.37
N LYS A 22 -6.79 -12.56 -6.27
CA LYS A 22 -7.28 -13.08 -4.99
C LYS A 22 -6.22 -13.93 -4.29
N GLU A 23 -5.49 -14.74 -5.05
CA GLU A 23 -4.43 -15.58 -4.49
C GLU A 23 -3.27 -14.74 -3.95
N GLU A 24 -2.89 -13.67 -4.64
CA GLU A 24 -1.83 -12.78 -4.20
C GLU A 24 -2.24 -11.98 -2.95
N LEU A 25 -3.48 -11.49 -2.90
CA LEU A 25 -4.02 -10.82 -1.72
C LEU A 25 -4.01 -11.74 -0.48
N GLU A 26 -4.39 -13.01 -0.62
CA GLU A 26 -4.31 -13.96 0.49
C GLU A 26 -2.86 -14.30 0.86
N ARG A 27 -1.95 -14.47 -0.11
CA ARG A 27 -0.51 -14.65 0.16
C ARG A 27 0.07 -13.48 0.94
N LEU A 28 -0.26 -12.25 0.55
CA LEU A 28 0.15 -11.04 1.26
C LEU A 28 -0.37 -11.04 2.71
N LYS A 29 -1.54 -11.65 2.97
CA LYS A 29 -2.22 -11.58 4.28
C LYS A 29 -1.51 -12.46 5.26
N VAL A 30 -1.23 -13.70 4.84
CA VAL A 30 -0.41 -14.65 5.58
C VAL A 30 0.99 -14.07 5.82
N LYS A 31 1.61 -13.47 4.79
CA LYS A 31 2.93 -12.85 4.92
C LYS A 31 2.93 -11.69 5.93
N ARG A 32 1.90 -10.85 5.91
CA ARG A 32 1.73 -9.73 6.86
C ARG A 32 1.59 -10.25 8.29
N THR A 33 0.71 -11.21 8.53
CA THR A 33 0.54 -11.82 9.87
C THR A 33 1.85 -12.43 10.37
N HIS A 34 2.55 -13.17 9.52
CA HIS A 34 3.84 -13.74 9.89
C HIS A 34 4.87 -12.67 10.28
N TRP A 35 4.95 -11.57 9.52
CA TRP A 35 5.85 -10.46 9.82
C TRP A 35 5.49 -9.74 11.14
N GLU A 36 4.19 -9.55 11.42
CA GLU A 36 3.69 -8.97 12.66
C GLU A 36 4.03 -9.84 13.88
N GLU A 37 3.94 -11.17 13.75
CA GLU A 37 4.21 -12.12 14.83
C GLU A 37 5.71 -12.36 15.09
N THR A 38 6.56 -12.16 14.09
CA THR A 38 8.00 -12.44 14.17
C THR A 38 8.82 -11.15 14.32
N THR A 39 9.03 -10.45 13.21
CA THR A 39 9.96 -9.33 13.08
C THR A 39 9.51 -8.14 13.92
N VAL A 40 8.21 -7.80 13.85
CA VAL A 40 7.64 -6.69 14.62
C VAL A 40 7.70 -7.02 16.11
N LYS A 41 7.23 -8.20 16.51
CA LYS A 41 7.23 -8.62 17.92
C LYS A 41 8.64 -8.60 18.53
N GLN A 42 9.65 -9.05 17.80
CA GLN A 42 11.05 -8.97 18.22
C GLN A 42 11.52 -7.52 18.39
N SER A 43 11.15 -6.64 17.47
CA SER A 43 11.49 -5.20 17.57
C SER A 43 10.82 -4.55 18.78
N LEU A 44 9.54 -4.82 19.01
CA LEU A 44 8.76 -4.25 20.12
C LEU A 44 9.29 -4.67 21.50
N GLN A 45 9.86 -5.88 21.61
CA GLN A 45 10.52 -6.32 22.84
C GLN A 45 11.77 -5.49 23.17
N ARG A 46 12.45 -4.99 22.14
CA ARG A 46 13.67 -4.19 22.30
C ARG A 46 13.36 -2.73 22.57
N VAL A 47 12.45 -2.16 21.78
CA VAL A 47 12.02 -0.76 21.87
C VAL A 47 10.53 -0.68 21.59
N PRO A 48 9.70 -0.19 22.52
CA PRO A 48 8.27 -0.02 22.27
C PRO A 48 8.03 1.08 21.23
N GLU A 49 6.93 0.96 20.49
CA GLU A 49 6.44 2.02 19.62
C GLU A 49 5.93 3.22 20.46
N ARG A 50 5.92 4.40 19.84
CA ARG A 50 5.34 5.60 20.46
C ARG A 50 3.83 5.47 20.59
N ASP A 51 3.29 6.08 21.64
CA ASP A 51 1.84 6.19 21.83
C ASP A 51 1.21 7.17 20.81
N ASN A 52 -0.12 7.08 20.67
CA ASN A 52 -0.96 8.04 19.94
C ASN A 52 -0.61 8.23 18.46
N LEU A 53 -0.50 7.13 17.71
CA LEU A 53 -0.41 7.14 16.24
C LEU A 53 -1.77 7.48 15.60
N MET A 54 -2.18 8.73 15.74
CA MET A 54 -3.45 9.24 15.22
C MET A 54 -3.21 10.44 14.30
N THR A 55 -4.10 10.65 13.34
CA THR A 55 -4.14 11.90 12.56
C THR A 55 -4.67 13.05 13.42
N THR A 56 -4.53 14.29 12.94
CA THR A 56 -5.11 15.49 13.61
C THR A 56 -6.64 15.42 13.76
N SER A 57 -7.29 14.60 12.94
CA SER A 57 -8.74 14.34 12.99
C SER A 57 -9.09 13.10 13.83
N SER A 58 -8.16 12.63 14.68
CA SER A 58 -8.35 11.49 15.59
C SER A 58 -8.61 10.15 14.90
N VAL A 59 -8.04 9.94 13.71
CA VAL A 59 -8.14 8.66 13.00
C VAL A 59 -6.89 7.81 13.27
N PRO A 60 -7.01 6.54 13.68
CA PRO A 60 -5.87 5.65 13.89
C PRO A 60 -5.11 5.39 12.60
N VAL A 61 -3.77 5.46 12.69
CA VAL A 61 -2.87 5.17 11.58
C VAL A 61 -2.27 3.77 11.77
N ASN A 62 -2.52 2.88 10.82
CA ASN A 62 -1.95 1.54 10.82
C ASN A 62 -0.45 1.58 10.56
N ARG A 63 0.28 0.55 11.03
CA ARG A 63 1.75 0.45 10.85
C ARG A 63 2.16 0.46 9.38
N ILE A 64 1.42 -0.27 8.55
CA ILE A 64 1.61 -0.32 7.10
C ILE A 64 0.24 -0.41 6.42
N TYR A 65 0.17 0.09 5.19
CA TYR A 65 -0.96 -0.09 4.29
C TYR A 65 -0.49 -0.86 3.06
N THR A 66 -1.33 -1.76 2.58
CA THR A 66 -1.08 -2.75 1.54
C THR A 66 -2.27 -2.80 0.59
N PRO A 67 -2.17 -3.50 -0.56
CA PRO A 67 -3.31 -3.73 -1.46
C PRO A 67 -4.50 -4.49 -0.83
N GLN A 68 -4.38 -4.98 0.40
CA GLN A 68 -5.52 -5.56 1.13
C GLN A 68 -6.39 -4.49 1.73
N ASP A 69 -5.78 -3.37 2.14
CA ASP A 69 -6.48 -2.29 2.81
C ASP A 69 -7.40 -1.51 1.84
N ASN A 70 -7.36 -1.83 0.54
CA ASN A 70 -8.26 -1.29 -0.49
C ASN A 70 -9.07 -2.38 -1.22
N GLU A 71 -9.19 -3.59 -0.68
CA GLU A 71 -9.90 -4.71 -1.33
C GLU A 71 -11.39 -4.42 -1.63
N SER A 72 -12.02 -3.58 -0.80
CA SER A 72 -13.43 -3.22 -0.88
C SER A 72 -13.70 -1.98 -1.75
N LEU A 73 -12.63 -1.36 -2.27
CA LEU A 73 -12.70 -0.12 -3.03
C LEU A 73 -13.22 -0.39 -4.44
N ASP A 74 -14.39 0.14 -4.78
CA ASP A 74 -14.89 0.12 -6.15
C ASP A 74 -14.29 1.32 -6.90
N TYR A 75 -13.36 1.05 -7.80
CA TYR A 75 -12.64 2.10 -8.53
C TYR A 75 -13.58 3.01 -9.32
N SER A 76 -14.59 2.45 -9.97
CA SER A 76 -15.51 3.21 -10.82
C SER A 76 -16.50 4.01 -9.98
N ARG A 77 -17.02 3.44 -8.89
CA ARG A 77 -17.99 4.10 -8.02
C ARG A 77 -17.36 5.11 -7.06
N ASP A 78 -16.24 4.74 -6.42
CA ASP A 78 -15.69 5.48 -5.29
C ASP A 78 -14.61 6.50 -5.72
N LEU A 79 -13.84 6.19 -6.78
CA LEU A 79 -12.80 7.09 -7.31
C LEU A 79 -13.23 7.83 -8.57
N GLY A 80 -13.88 7.12 -9.49
CA GLY A 80 -14.31 7.67 -10.79
C GLY A 80 -13.16 8.19 -11.65
N LEU A 81 -13.51 9.01 -12.65
CA LEU A 81 -12.58 9.76 -13.48
C LEU A 81 -12.64 11.26 -13.14
N PRO A 82 -11.55 12.02 -13.31
CA PRO A 82 -11.55 13.46 -13.05
C PRO A 82 -12.57 14.16 -13.96
N GLY A 83 -13.30 15.13 -13.43
CA GLY A 83 -14.38 15.82 -14.17
C GLY A 83 -15.74 15.12 -14.12
N GLU A 84 -15.84 13.94 -13.51
CA GLU A 84 -17.07 13.16 -13.38
C GLU A 84 -17.36 12.82 -11.91
N TYR A 85 -18.64 12.60 -11.58
CA TYR A 85 -19.04 12.15 -10.24
C TYR A 85 -18.32 10.83 -9.89
N PRO A 86 -17.82 10.62 -8.65
CA PRO A 86 -17.99 11.42 -7.43
C PRO A 86 -16.99 12.58 -7.24
N TYR A 87 -16.23 12.94 -8.28
CA TYR A 87 -15.23 14.01 -8.25
C TYR A 87 -14.10 13.80 -7.24
N THR A 88 -13.91 12.58 -6.73
CA THR A 88 -12.81 12.22 -5.82
C THR A 88 -11.44 12.58 -6.40
N ARG A 89 -11.29 12.52 -7.74
CA ARG A 89 -10.06 12.88 -8.47
C ARG A 89 -9.99 14.31 -8.98
N GLY A 90 -10.96 15.13 -8.61
CA GLY A 90 -11.06 16.53 -9.00
C GLY A 90 -12.25 16.83 -9.92
N VAL A 91 -12.71 18.07 -9.83
CA VAL A 91 -13.93 18.56 -10.51
C VAL A 91 -13.70 18.86 -12.00
N GLN A 92 -12.45 19.03 -12.43
CA GLN A 92 -12.10 19.37 -13.82
C GLN A 92 -11.39 18.18 -14.49
N PRO A 93 -11.72 17.81 -15.73
CA PRO A 93 -11.14 16.64 -16.39
C PRO A 93 -9.62 16.77 -16.65
N THR A 94 -9.13 17.98 -16.90
CA THR A 94 -7.72 18.24 -17.20
C THR A 94 -6.92 18.77 -16.02
N MET A 95 -7.59 19.13 -14.91
CA MET A 95 -7.00 19.71 -13.69
C MET A 95 -5.88 20.73 -14.01
N TYR A 96 -4.77 20.65 -13.27
CA TYR A 96 -3.63 21.57 -13.36
C TYR A 96 -2.74 21.37 -14.58
N ARG A 97 -3.06 20.40 -15.46
CA ARG A 97 -2.37 20.27 -16.76
C ARG A 97 -2.79 21.38 -17.73
N ALA A 98 -4.03 21.86 -17.63
CA ALA A 98 -4.54 22.94 -18.48
C ALA A 98 -4.45 24.30 -17.81
N LYS A 99 -4.83 24.40 -16.53
CA LYS A 99 -4.82 25.65 -15.76
C LYS A 99 -4.32 25.37 -14.34
N PRO A 100 -3.19 25.96 -13.91
CA PRO A 100 -2.72 25.80 -12.54
C PRO A 100 -3.75 26.39 -11.55
N TRP A 101 -3.64 25.99 -10.29
CA TRP A 101 -4.46 26.59 -9.23
C TRP A 101 -4.23 28.11 -9.18
N THR A 102 -5.27 28.86 -8.82
CA THR A 102 -5.13 30.31 -8.67
C THR A 102 -4.31 30.59 -7.41
N MET A 103 -3.15 31.21 -7.55
CA MET A 103 -2.41 31.75 -6.41
C MET A 103 -3.18 32.95 -5.86
N ARG A 104 -3.63 32.85 -4.61
CA ARG A 104 -4.26 33.95 -3.88
C ARG A 104 -3.36 34.32 -2.70
N MET A 105 -2.90 35.58 -2.71
CA MET A 105 -1.96 36.11 -1.70
C MET A 105 -2.68 36.61 -0.44
N PHE A 106 -4.01 36.64 -0.47
CA PHE A 106 -4.88 37.15 0.58
C PHE A 106 -6.11 36.25 0.69
#